data_AF-A0A7G4A1T3-F1
#
_entry.id   AF-A0A7G4A1T3-F1
#
_cell.length_a   1.000
_cell.length_b   1.000
_cell.length_c   1.000
_cell.angle_alpha   90.00
_cell.angle_beta   90.00
_cell.angle_gamma   90.00
#
_symmetry.space_group_name_H-M   'P 1'
#
loop_
_entity.id
_entity.type
_entity.pdbx_description
1 polymer ?
#
loop_
_entity_poly.entity_id
_entity_poly.type
_entity_poly.pdbx_seq_one_letter_code
_entity_poly.pdbx_strand_id
1 'polypeptide(L)'
;MPLSDRNQAKVFSYFEPHDHNFDFFTVNYFGPGYKTRIYQYDYDLVKGIPGEEINLPFIEECYLTQDKVMYYYGSSDAHIQYPPESITVSLNLILPKTYPAKRRQYEFELLEKNGKAKIILGNLDRLTQMRTLIDTAIKLGDKNSLVLIRKIAMTHSNEQMRAIAWKAILANYPDKSVLALALEDHSEYVKASLAEFIKN
;
A
#
# COMPACT_ATOMS: atom_id res chain seq x y z
N MET A 1 -17.52 -2.80 18.74
CA MET A 1 -18.21 -3.27 17.52
C MET A 1 -18.33 -4.78 17.48
N PRO A 2 -19.55 -5.31 17.26
CA PRO A 2 -19.83 -6.68 16.82
C PRO A 2 -18.94 -7.15 15.64
N LEU A 3 -18.78 -8.46 15.47
CA LEU A 3 -17.95 -9.06 14.40
C LEU A 3 -18.45 -8.74 12.99
N SER A 4 -19.78 -8.71 12.79
CA SER A 4 -20.42 -8.29 11.53
C SER A 4 -19.96 -6.89 11.11
N ASP A 5 -19.95 -5.98 12.08
CA ASP A 5 -19.67 -4.56 11.86
C ASP A 5 -18.18 -4.33 11.58
N ARG A 6 -17.31 -5.15 12.20
CA ARG A 6 -15.86 -5.16 11.90
C ARG A 6 -15.58 -5.65 10.48
N ASN A 7 -16.26 -6.71 10.05
CA ASN A 7 -16.09 -7.23 8.68
C ASN A 7 -16.59 -6.22 7.64
N GLN A 8 -17.73 -5.58 7.91
CA GLN A 8 -18.23 -4.51 7.05
C GLN A 8 -17.26 -3.32 7.00
N ALA A 9 -16.74 -2.88 8.15
CA ALA A 9 -15.74 -1.82 8.20
C ALA A 9 -14.51 -2.14 7.35
N LYS A 10 -14.03 -3.39 7.39
CA LYS A 10 -12.89 -3.82 6.58
C LYS A 10 -13.20 -3.87 5.08
N VAL A 11 -14.39 -4.31 4.67
CA VAL A 11 -14.78 -4.37 3.25
C VAL A 11 -14.86 -2.97 2.62
N PHE A 12 -15.26 -1.97 3.40
CA PHE A 12 -15.37 -0.58 2.96
C PHE A 12 -14.21 0.31 3.41
N SER A 13 -13.15 -0.25 4.00
CA SER A 13 -12.02 0.48 4.59
C SER A 13 -12.42 1.64 5.51
N TYR A 14 -13.49 1.44 6.28
CA TYR A 14 -13.90 2.40 7.29
C TYR A 14 -12.88 2.46 8.41
N PHE A 15 -12.63 3.67 8.92
CA PHE A 15 -11.65 3.96 9.96
C PHE A 15 -10.19 3.66 9.59
N GLU A 16 -9.91 3.25 8.35
CA GLU A 16 -8.57 2.92 7.86
C GLU A 16 -8.02 4.12 7.07
N PRO A 17 -7.04 4.87 7.60
CA PRO A 17 -6.40 5.94 6.86
C PRO A 17 -5.59 5.37 5.71
N HIS A 18 -5.88 5.77 4.48
CA HIS A 18 -5.18 5.29 3.29
C HIS A 18 -5.15 6.32 2.17
N ASP A 19 -4.31 6.10 1.17
CA ASP A 19 -4.29 6.89 -0.06
C ASP A 19 -4.63 6.06 -1.31
N HIS A 20 -4.66 6.76 -2.44
CA HIS A 20 -4.80 6.17 -3.76
C HIS A 20 -3.67 6.64 -4.68
N ASN A 21 -3.26 5.81 -5.63
CA ASN A 21 -2.26 6.17 -6.64
C ASN A 21 -2.90 6.74 -7.92
N PHE A 22 -4.18 7.09 -7.85
CA PHE A 22 -4.98 7.70 -8.91
C PHE A 22 -5.74 8.89 -8.34
N ASP A 23 -6.03 9.86 -9.19
CA ASP A 23 -6.95 10.92 -8.80
C ASP A 23 -8.39 10.41 -8.93
N PHE A 24 -9.32 10.97 -8.19
CA PHE A 24 -10.74 10.71 -8.42
C PHE A 24 -11.64 11.84 -7.94
N PHE A 25 -12.77 11.98 -8.62
CA PHE A 25 -13.92 12.73 -8.11
C PHE A 25 -14.87 11.78 -7.40
N THR A 26 -15.51 12.24 -6.32
CA THR A 26 -16.62 11.53 -5.68
C THR A 26 -17.79 12.47 -5.44
N VAL A 27 -18.99 11.92 -5.60
CA VAL A 27 -20.28 12.58 -5.34
C VAL A 27 -21.17 11.65 -4.56
N ASN A 28 -22.06 12.21 -3.74
CA ASN A 28 -23.12 11.44 -3.10
C ASN A 28 -24.29 11.28 -4.07
N TYR A 29 -24.53 10.05 -4.51
CA TYR A 29 -25.62 9.70 -5.42
C TYR A 29 -26.93 9.40 -4.69
N PHE A 30 -26.87 8.80 -3.50
CA PHE A 30 -28.05 8.42 -2.71
C PHE A 30 -27.74 8.40 -1.22
N GLY A 31 -28.71 8.79 -0.39
CA GLY A 31 -28.61 8.74 1.07
C GLY A 31 -27.96 10.00 1.67
N PRO A 32 -27.74 10.02 2.99
CA PRO A 32 -27.23 11.19 3.71
C PRO A 32 -25.77 11.53 3.39
N GLY A 33 -25.02 10.62 2.77
CA GLY A 33 -23.58 10.80 2.55
C GLY A 33 -22.77 10.23 3.71
N TYR A 34 -21.45 10.39 3.64
CA TYR A 34 -20.54 9.94 4.68
C TYR A 34 -19.63 11.08 5.14
N LYS A 35 -19.11 10.93 6.36
CA LYS A 35 -18.08 11.80 6.91
C LYS A 35 -16.71 11.30 6.49
N THR A 36 -15.81 12.22 6.14
CA THR A 36 -14.42 11.92 5.81
C THR A 36 -13.48 12.89 6.49
N ARG A 37 -12.29 12.40 6.86
CA ARG A 37 -11.15 13.25 7.25
C ARG A 37 -10.09 13.16 6.16
N ILE A 38 -9.52 14.30 5.79
CA ILE A 38 -8.53 14.43 4.72
C ILE A 38 -7.22 14.90 5.32
N TYR A 39 -6.14 14.29 4.85
CA TYR A 39 -4.77 14.56 5.22
C TYR A 39 -3.94 14.68 3.94
N GLN A 40 -2.80 15.34 4.05
CA GLN A 40 -1.86 15.45 2.94
C GLN A 40 -0.47 14.96 3.35
N TYR A 41 0.25 14.35 2.42
CA TYR A 41 1.66 14.01 2.59
C TYR A 41 2.43 14.17 1.27
N ASP A 42 3.75 14.24 1.38
CA ASP A 42 4.65 14.24 0.23
C ASP A 42 5.10 12.81 -0.07
N TYR A 43 4.57 12.22 -1.14
CA TYR A 43 4.93 10.86 -1.57
C TYR A 43 6.42 10.71 -1.87
N ASP A 44 7.08 11.74 -2.39
CA ASP A 44 8.48 11.61 -2.85
C ASP A 44 9.47 11.58 -1.67
N LEU A 45 9.01 11.91 -0.45
CA LEU A 45 9.75 11.72 0.80
C LEU A 45 9.53 10.34 1.43
N VAL A 46 8.64 9.51 0.88
CA VAL A 46 8.24 8.21 1.45
C VAL A 46 9.06 7.07 0.86
N LYS A 47 9.77 6.33 1.71
CA LYS A 47 10.48 5.09 1.34
C LYS A 47 9.51 3.91 1.19
N GLY A 48 8.34 4.00 1.85
CA GLY A 48 7.27 3.02 1.92
C GLY A 48 7.67 1.75 2.69
N ILE A 49 8.52 1.91 3.71
CA ILE A 49 8.95 0.83 4.58
C ILE A 49 7.93 0.66 5.70
N PRO A 50 7.48 -0.57 6.03
CA PRO A 50 6.57 -0.78 7.15
C PRO A 50 7.17 -0.25 8.46
N GLY A 51 6.41 0.53 9.20
CA GLY A 51 6.83 1.24 10.41
C GLY A 51 7.53 2.57 10.16
N GLU A 52 7.75 2.99 8.91
CA GLU A 52 8.28 4.31 8.57
C GLU A 52 7.35 5.41 9.08
N GLU A 53 7.89 6.33 9.88
CA GLU A 53 7.18 7.50 10.38
C GLU A 53 7.24 8.63 9.34
N ILE A 54 6.08 9.15 8.96
CA ILE A 54 5.92 10.23 7.98
C ILE A 54 5.15 11.41 8.57
N ASN A 55 5.30 12.57 7.95
CA ASN A 55 4.40 13.70 8.20
C ASN A 55 3.11 13.49 7.41
N LEU A 56 1.98 13.61 8.10
CA LEU A 56 0.63 13.47 7.56
C LEU A 56 -0.29 14.52 8.22
N PRO A 57 -0.08 15.83 7.96
CA PRO A 57 -0.91 16.90 8.50
C PRO A 57 -2.40 16.74 8.14
N PHE A 58 -3.26 17.04 9.11
CA PHE A 58 -4.70 17.12 8.92
C PHE A 58 -5.07 18.37 8.11
N ILE A 59 -5.92 18.20 7.10
CA ILE A 59 -6.41 19.29 6.25
C ILE A 59 -7.81 19.68 6.67
N GLU A 60 -8.75 18.75 6.60
CA GLU A 60 -10.16 19.02 6.94
C GLU A 60 -10.94 17.76 7.33
N GLU A 61 -12.06 17.99 8.02
CA GLU A 61 -13.14 17.01 8.20
C GLU A 61 -14.37 17.56 7.50
N CYS A 62 -14.99 16.77 6.64
CA CYS A 62 -16.15 17.20 5.88
C CYS A 62 -17.11 16.05 5.59
N TYR A 63 -18.32 16.40 5.18
CA TYR A 63 -19.36 15.46 4.75
C TYR A 63 -19.54 15.53 3.24
N LEU A 64 -19.69 14.37 2.59
CA LEU A 64 -20.10 14.24 1.20
C LEU A 64 -21.62 14.31 1.09
N THR A 65 -22.16 15.52 1.20
CA THR A 65 -23.60 15.80 0.99
C THR A 65 -23.96 15.67 -0.50
N GLN A 66 -25.25 15.58 -0.83
CA GLN A 66 -25.73 15.40 -2.22
C GLN A 66 -25.25 16.51 -3.19
N ASP A 67 -25.05 17.69 -2.65
CA ASP A 67 -24.69 18.93 -3.35
C ASP A 67 -23.17 19.20 -3.30
N LYS A 68 -22.37 18.24 -2.81
CA LYS A 68 -20.91 18.32 -2.77
C LYS A 68 -20.25 17.34 -3.75
N VAL A 69 -19.26 17.86 -4.45
CA VAL A 69 -18.26 17.08 -5.18
C VAL A 69 -16.93 17.22 -4.43
N MET A 70 -16.24 16.10 -4.18
CA MET A 70 -14.88 16.11 -3.67
C MET A 70 -13.92 15.61 -4.75
N TYR A 71 -12.73 16.21 -4.80
CA TYR A 71 -11.64 15.75 -5.65
C TYR A 71 -10.47 15.35 -4.76
N TYR A 72 -9.93 14.15 -5.00
CA TYR A 72 -8.79 13.62 -4.27
C TYR A 72 -7.58 13.54 -5.19
N TYR A 73 -6.47 14.13 -4.74
CA TYR A 73 -5.18 14.03 -5.41
C TYR A 73 -4.50 12.71 -5.03
N GLY A 74 -4.37 11.80 -6.00
CA GLY A 74 -3.67 10.54 -5.84
C GLY A 74 -2.19 10.76 -5.49
N SER A 75 -1.71 9.97 -4.53
CA SER A 75 -0.37 10.03 -3.95
C SER A 75 -0.02 11.40 -3.35
N SER A 76 -1.03 12.06 -2.78
CA SER A 76 -0.93 13.31 -2.03
C SER A 76 -1.93 13.25 -0.89
N ASP A 77 -3.18 12.93 -1.21
CA ASP A 77 -4.27 12.94 -0.25
C ASP A 77 -4.45 11.55 0.35
N ALA A 78 -4.40 11.50 1.67
CA ALA A 78 -4.86 10.35 2.44
C ALA A 78 -6.20 10.69 3.10
N HIS A 79 -7.04 9.69 3.29
CA HIS A 79 -8.38 9.90 3.84
C HIS A 79 -8.82 8.77 4.75
N ILE A 80 -9.72 9.13 5.66
CA ILE A 80 -10.44 8.19 6.53
C ILE A 80 -11.91 8.36 6.26
N GLN A 81 -12.57 7.28 5.88
CA GLN A 81 -14.02 7.25 5.71
C GLN A 81 -14.69 6.70 6.96
N TYR A 82 -15.78 7.33 7.37
CA TYR A 82 -16.62 6.88 8.48
C TYR A 82 -17.93 6.30 7.93
N PRO A 83 -18.48 5.25 8.57
CA PRO A 83 -19.75 4.68 8.14
C PRO A 83 -20.86 5.74 8.20
N PRO A 84 -21.73 5.79 7.18
CA PRO A 84 -22.87 6.71 7.17
C PRO A 84 -23.95 6.29 8.18
N GLU A 85 -24.85 7.21 8.54
CA GLU A 85 -25.96 6.91 9.47
C GLU A 85 -27.02 5.97 8.88
N SER A 86 -27.11 5.92 7.55
CA SER A 86 -27.99 5.01 6.81
C SER A 86 -27.42 4.68 5.43
N ILE A 87 -28.09 3.81 4.68
CA ILE A 87 -27.65 3.37 3.35
C ILE A 87 -27.34 4.59 2.48
N THR A 88 -26.08 4.64 2.02
CA THR A 88 -25.54 5.70 1.18
C THR A 88 -24.85 5.06 -0.02
N VAL A 89 -24.98 5.68 -1.19
CA VAL A 89 -24.28 5.30 -2.41
C VAL A 89 -23.52 6.52 -2.91
N SER A 90 -22.20 6.40 -3.02
CA SER A 90 -21.37 7.38 -3.71
C SER A 90 -20.98 6.87 -5.10
N LEU A 91 -20.70 7.80 -6.01
CA LEU A 91 -20.17 7.51 -7.34
C LEU A 91 -18.78 8.11 -7.47
N ASN A 92 -17.81 7.27 -7.83
CA ASN A 92 -16.43 7.70 -8.06
C ASN A 92 -16.11 7.72 -9.55
N LEU A 93 -15.57 8.84 -10.04
CA LEU A 93 -14.94 8.93 -11.34
C LEU A 93 -13.42 8.86 -11.14
N ILE A 94 -12.83 7.72 -11.51
CA ILE A 94 -11.39 7.46 -11.36
C ILE A 94 -10.64 8.02 -12.57
N LEU A 95 -9.57 8.75 -12.30
CA LEU A 95 -8.63 9.28 -13.29
C LEU A 95 -7.27 8.59 -13.10
N PRO A 96 -6.97 7.53 -13.88
CA PRO A 96 -5.71 6.83 -13.76
C PRO A 96 -4.52 7.75 -14.07
N LYS A 97 -3.51 7.77 -13.20
CA LYS A 97 -2.27 8.51 -13.48
C LYS A 97 -1.40 7.73 -14.45
N THR A 98 -1.07 8.36 -15.57
CA THR A 98 -0.04 7.90 -16.51
C THR A 98 1.34 8.45 -16.14
N TYR A 99 1.41 9.50 -15.32
CA TYR A 99 2.65 10.08 -14.80
C TYR A 99 2.45 10.76 -13.43
N PRO A 100 3.36 10.59 -12.45
CA PRO A 100 4.38 9.55 -12.42
C PRO A 100 3.72 8.16 -12.38
N ALA A 101 4.13 7.27 -13.27
CA ALA A 101 3.53 5.95 -13.38
C ALA A 101 3.92 5.06 -12.18
N LYS A 102 3.03 4.16 -11.78
CA LYS A 102 3.31 3.05 -10.86
C LYS A 102 3.65 3.45 -9.41
N ARG A 103 3.09 4.54 -8.89
CA ARG A 103 3.12 4.81 -7.44
C ARG A 103 2.36 3.73 -6.67
N ARG A 104 2.80 3.46 -5.44
CA ARG A 104 2.14 2.54 -4.51
C ARG A 104 0.99 3.25 -3.80
N GLN A 105 0.10 2.45 -3.21
CA GLN A 105 -0.83 2.92 -2.21
C GLN A 105 -0.31 2.53 -0.84
N TYR A 106 -0.64 3.30 0.19
CA TYR A 106 -0.27 3.08 1.57
C TYR A 106 -1.48 3.16 2.48
N GLU A 107 -1.43 2.34 3.53
CA GLU A 107 -2.28 2.43 4.70
C GLU A 107 -1.44 2.99 5.85
N PHE A 108 -2.05 3.84 6.68
CA PHE A 108 -1.36 4.58 7.71
C PHE A 108 -1.95 4.31 9.10
N GLU A 109 -1.08 4.23 10.10
CA GLU A 109 -1.42 4.31 11.52
C GLU A 109 -1.21 5.75 11.98
N LEU A 110 -2.29 6.46 12.32
CA LEU A 110 -2.16 7.82 12.87
C LEU A 110 -1.50 7.79 14.25
N LEU A 111 -0.50 8.64 14.45
CA LEU A 111 0.15 8.81 15.75
C LEU A 111 -0.53 9.95 16.53
N GLU A 112 -0.56 9.84 17.86
CA GLU A 112 -1.13 10.88 18.76
C GLU A 112 -0.46 12.25 18.60
N LYS A 113 0.78 12.28 18.09
CA LYS A 113 1.49 13.51 17.76
C LYS A 113 0.88 14.11 16.48
N ASN A 114 0.18 15.24 16.66
CA ASN A 114 -0.48 16.02 15.61
C ASN A 114 0.29 16.03 14.27
N GLY A 115 -0.27 15.34 13.28
CA GLY A 115 0.24 15.37 11.90
C GLY A 115 1.33 14.35 11.59
N LYS A 116 1.44 13.25 12.34
CA LYS A 116 2.33 12.13 12.03
C LYS A 116 1.60 10.82 11.88
N ALA A 117 2.16 9.93 11.07
CA ALA A 117 1.64 8.58 10.89
C ALA A 117 2.77 7.58 10.64
N LYS A 118 2.49 6.29 10.84
CA LYS A 118 3.37 5.19 10.40
C LYS A 118 2.76 4.47 9.22
N ILE A 119 3.59 4.02 8.29
CA ILE A 119 3.16 3.13 7.21
C ILE A 119 2.93 1.73 7.77
N ILE A 120 1.75 1.15 7.58
CA ILE A 120 1.44 -0.21 8.06
C ILE A 120 1.84 -1.22 6.99
N LEU A 121 1.13 -1.24 5.85
CA LEU A 121 1.47 -1.92 4.61
C LEU A 121 0.38 -1.57 3.58
N GLY A 122 0.71 -1.31 2.32
CA GLY A 122 -0.29 -1.12 1.27
C GLY A 122 -0.63 -2.42 0.53
N ASN A 123 -1.93 -2.72 0.42
CA ASN A 123 -2.53 -3.78 -0.42
C ASN A 123 -1.91 -5.19 -0.22
N LEU A 124 -2.11 -5.73 0.99
CA LEU A 124 -1.64 -7.05 1.46
C LEU A 124 -2.04 -8.22 0.55
N ASP A 125 -3.24 -8.19 -0.03
CA ASP A 125 -3.80 -9.36 -0.72
C ASP A 125 -3.06 -9.68 -2.03
N ARG A 126 -2.71 -8.64 -2.82
CA ARG A 126 -1.98 -8.84 -4.07
C ARG A 126 -0.56 -9.35 -3.83
N LEU A 127 0.15 -8.76 -2.86
CA LEU A 127 1.52 -9.14 -2.56
C LEU A 127 1.60 -10.56 -2.00
N THR A 128 0.60 -10.96 -1.20
CA THR A 128 0.50 -12.32 -0.66
C THR A 128 0.38 -13.35 -1.78
N GLN A 129 -0.50 -13.14 -2.77
CA GLN A 129 -0.64 -14.05 -3.91
C GLN A 129 0.66 -14.16 -4.73
N MET A 130 1.32 -13.03 -5.00
CA MET A 130 2.59 -13.01 -5.75
C MET A 130 3.71 -13.75 -5.00
N ARG A 131 3.77 -13.58 -3.67
CA ARG A 131 4.69 -14.34 -2.81
C ARG A 131 4.41 -15.84 -2.87
N THR A 132 3.16 -16.27 -2.73
CA THR A 132 2.78 -17.68 -2.79
C THR A 132 3.17 -18.33 -4.11
N LEU A 133 2.96 -17.65 -5.24
CA LEU A 133 3.34 -18.14 -6.56
C LEU A 133 4.86 -18.32 -6.70
N ILE A 134 5.64 -17.31 -6.28
CA ILE A 134 7.10 -17.37 -6.33
C ILE A 134 7.64 -18.48 -5.41
N ASP A 135 7.16 -18.55 -4.17
CA ASP A 135 7.58 -19.57 -3.19
C ASP A 135 7.27 -20.99 -3.71
N THR A 136 6.11 -21.17 -4.35
CA THR A 136 5.73 -22.46 -4.97
C THR A 136 6.66 -22.81 -6.13
N ALA A 137 6.93 -21.85 -7.02
CA ALA A 137 7.79 -22.04 -8.18
C ALA A 137 9.24 -22.40 -7.78
N ILE A 138 9.78 -21.79 -6.72
CA ILE A 138 11.10 -22.17 -6.19
C ILE A 138 11.09 -23.61 -5.66
N LYS A 139 10.07 -23.98 -4.88
CA LYS A 139 9.96 -25.33 -4.29
C LYS A 139 9.81 -26.44 -5.33
N LEU A 140 9.18 -26.14 -6.47
CA LEU A 140 9.10 -27.08 -7.59
C LEU A 140 10.46 -27.32 -8.26
N GLY A 141 11.43 -26.42 -8.09
CA GLY A 141 12.81 -26.62 -8.53
C GLY A 141 13.02 -26.59 -10.05
N ASP A 142 12.02 -26.15 -10.83
CA ASP A 142 12.13 -26.01 -12.27
C ASP A 142 13.20 -24.96 -12.64
N LYS A 143 14.14 -25.32 -13.52
CA LYS A 143 15.27 -24.47 -13.87
C LYS A 143 14.83 -23.16 -14.54
N ASN A 144 13.81 -23.20 -15.39
CA ASN A 144 13.31 -22.00 -16.07
C ASN A 144 12.67 -21.04 -15.07
N SER A 145 11.92 -21.57 -14.12
CA SER A 145 11.30 -20.82 -13.03
C SER A 145 12.34 -20.14 -12.16
N LEU A 146 13.41 -20.84 -11.77
CA LEU A 146 14.51 -20.25 -10.99
C LEU A 146 15.23 -19.13 -11.74
N VAL A 147 15.45 -19.29 -13.05
CA VAL A 147 16.03 -18.24 -13.91
C VAL A 147 15.13 -17.01 -13.97
N LEU A 148 13.81 -17.21 -14.15
CA LEU A 148 12.84 -16.12 -14.17
C LEU A 148 12.78 -15.37 -12.84
N ILE A 149 12.79 -16.08 -11.71
CA ILE A 149 12.73 -15.47 -10.38
C ILE A 149 13.99 -14.65 -10.10
N ARG A 150 15.18 -15.14 -10.48
CA ARG A 150 16.41 -14.33 -10.42
C ARG A 150 16.32 -13.09 -11.30
N LYS A 151 15.77 -13.21 -12.51
CA LYS A 151 15.54 -12.04 -13.39
C LYS A 151 14.61 -11.03 -12.75
N ILE A 152 13.52 -11.48 -12.10
CA ILE A 152 12.61 -10.61 -11.36
C ILE A 152 13.36 -9.90 -10.24
N ALA A 153 14.08 -10.64 -9.39
CA ALA A 153 14.85 -10.10 -8.28
C ALA A 153 15.83 -9.00 -8.70
N MET A 154 16.50 -9.17 -9.85
CA MET A 154 17.51 -8.24 -10.35
C MET A 154 16.95 -7.02 -11.10
N THR A 155 15.86 -7.18 -11.86
CA THR A 155 15.50 -6.21 -12.92
C THR A 155 14.07 -5.70 -12.89
N HIS A 156 13.19 -6.27 -12.07
CA HIS A 156 11.79 -5.90 -12.10
C HIS A 156 11.58 -4.43 -11.67
N SER A 157 10.77 -3.67 -12.42
CA SER A 157 10.60 -2.23 -12.15
C SER A 157 9.91 -1.93 -10.82
N ASN A 158 9.09 -2.86 -10.34
CA ASN A 158 8.45 -2.78 -9.03
C ASN A 158 9.36 -3.43 -7.97
N GLU A 159 9.77 -2.64 -6.97
CA GLU A 159 10.64 -3.04 -5.88
C GLU A 159 10.03 -4.06 -4.91
N GLN A 160 8.70 -4.08 -4.73
CA GLN A 160 8.03 -5.10 -3.91
C GLN A 160 8.16 -6.48 -4.56
N MET A 161 8.10 -6.57 -5.89
CA MET A 161 8.39 -7.81 -6.60
C MET A 161 9.85 -8.25 -6.49
N ARG A 162 10.79 -7.30 -6.55
CA ARG A 162 12.21 -7.60 -6.31
C ARG A 162 12.43 -8.13 -4.89
N ALA A 163 11.85 -7.44 -3.89
CA ALA A 163 11.89 -7.85 -2.49
C ALA A 163 11.32 -9.26 -2.29
N ILE A 164 10.13 -9.55 -2.83
CA ILE A 164 9.52 -10.90 -2.76
C ILE A 164 10.44 -11.95 -3.37
N ALA A 165 10.98 -11.70 -4.56
CA ALA A 165 11.86 -12.64 -5.24
C ALA A 165 13.18 -12.87 -4.48
N TRP A 166 13.82 -11.81 -3.96
CA TRP A 166 15.02 -11.94 -3.15
C TRP A 166 14.78 -12.73 -1.87
N LYS A 167 13.70 -12.42 -1.14
CA LYS A 167 13.31 -13.18 0.06
C LYS A 167 13.12 -14.65 -0.24
N ALA A 168 12.41 -14.97 -1.32
CA ALA A 168 12.13 -16.34 -1.71
C ALA A 168 13.44 -17.09 -2.08
N ILE A 169 14.36 -16.45 -2.81
CA ILE A 169 15.67 -17.03 -3.13
C ILE A 169 16.46 -17.30 -1.84
N LEU A 170 16.61 -16.31 -0.97
CA LEU A 170 17.41 -16.41 0.26
C LEU A 170 16.84 -17.41 1.26
N ALA A 171 15.52 -17.54 1.35
CA ALA A 171 14.86 -18.50 2.22
C ALA A 171 15.08 -19.96 1.79
N ASN A 172 15.27 -20.22 0.50
CA ASN A 172 15.45 -21.58 -0.03
C ASN A 172 16.92 -21.93 -0.33
N TYR A 173 17.76 -20.93 -0.62
CA TYR A 173 19.18 -21.08 -0.95
C TYR A 173 20.00 -20.03 -0.19
N PRO A 174 20.19 -20.19 1.14
CA PRO A 174 20.94 -19.23 1.94
C PRO A 174 22.42 -19.23 1.52
N ASP A 175 22.85 -18.15 0.89
CA ASP A 175 24.22 -17.94 0.42
C ASP A 175 24.62 -16.48 0.66
N LYS A 176 25.75 -16.27 1.35
CA LYS A 176 26.27 -14.93 1.67
C LYS A 176 26.57 -14.10 0.43
N SER A 177 26.98 -14.72 -0.67
CA SER A 177 27.20 -14.04 -1.95
C SER A 177 25.89 -13.55 -2.58
N VAL A 178 24.82 -14.33 -2.44
CA VAL A 178 23.47 -13.95 -2.89
C VAL A 178 22.90 -12.83 -2.03
N LEU A 179 23.11 -12.87 -0.71
CA LEU A 179 22.71 -11.78 0.18
C LEU A 179 23.47 -10.48 -0.14
N ALA A 180 24.78 -10.55 -0.36
CA ALA A 180 25.58 -9.39 -0.74
C ALA A 180 25.06 -8.76 -2.04
N LEU A 181 24.78 -9.58 -3.06
CA LEU A 181 24.18 -9.13 -4.31
C LEU A 181 22.79 -8.49 -4.10
N ALA A 182 21.94 -9.08 -3.26
CA ALA A 182 20.62 -8.55 -2.99
C ALA A 182 20.66 -7.18 -2.26
N LEU A 183 21.68 -6.95 -1.43
CA LEU A 183 21.90 -5.68 -0.72
C LEU A 183 22.46 -4.56 -1.61
N GLU A 184 22.90 -4.87 -2.84
CA GLU A 184 23.28 -3.89 -3.86
C GLU A 184 22.07 -3.25 -4.57
N ASP A 185 20.83 -3.71 -4.31
CA ASP A 185 19.61 -3.10 -4.89
C ASP A 185 19.57 -1.59 -4.61
N HIS A 186 19.04 -0.79 -5.54
CA HIS A 186 18.96 0.66 -5.36
C HIS A 186 17.85 1.08 -4.39
N SER A 187 16.87 0.21 -4.13
CA SER A 187 15.73 0.49 -3.27
C SER A 187 16.04 0.25 -1.79
N GLU A 188 15.82 1.27 -0.96
CA GLU A 188 15.87 1.12 0.49
C GLU A 188 14.79 0.17 1.01
N TYR A 189 13.63 0.10 0.34
CA TYR A 189 12.57 -0.86 0.66
C TYR A 189 13.06 -2.30 0.49
N VAL A 190 13.74 -2.61 -0.63
CA VAL A 190 14.30 -3.96 -0.85
C VAL A 190 15.28 -4.31 0.27
N LYS A 191 16.25 -3.43 0.55
CA LYS A 191 17.24 -3.66 1.61
C LYS A 191 16.60 -3.86 2.98
N ALA A 192 15.67 -2.99 3.36
CA ALA A 192 14.95 -3.09 4.63
C ALA A 192 14.15 -4.40 4.74
N SER A 193 13.56 -4.86 3.62
CA SER A 193 12.84 -6.12 3.58
C SER A 193 13.74 -7.33 3.89
N LEU A 194 15.03 -7.26 3.59
CA LEU A 194 16.01 -8.35 3.77
C LEU A 194 16.69 -8.35 5.13
N ALA A 195 16.32 -7.45 6.05
CA ALA A 195 16.98 -7.31 7.35
C ALA A 195 17.01 -8.61 8.19
N GLU A 196 16.04 -9.51 7.99
CA GLU A 196 15.98 -10.82 8.65
C GLU A 196 17.13 -11.76 8.24
N PHE A 197 17.70 -11.58 7.04
CA PHE A 197 18.80 -12.40 6.53
C PHE A 197 20.18 -11.86 6.90
N ILE A 198 20.29 -10.60 7.35
CA ILE A 198 21.56 -9.98 7.77
C ILE A 198 22.00 -10.49 9.16
N LYS A 199 21.04 -10.87 9.99
CA LYS A 199 21.26 -11.27 11.39
C LYS A 199 21.62 -12.75 11.58
N ASN A 200 21.61 -13.53 10.50
CA ASN A 200 21.92 -14.96 10.45
C ASN A 200 23.29 -15.20 9.79
#